data_AF-A0A182RVK4-F1
#
_entry.id   AF-A0A182RVK4-F1
#
_cell.length_a   1.000
_cell.length_b   1.000
_cell.length_c   1.000
_cell.angle_alpha   90.00
_cell.angle_beta   90.00
_cell.angle_gamma   90.00
#
_symmetry.space_group_name_H-M   'P 1'
#
loop_
_entity.id
_entity.type
_entity.pdbx_description
1 polymer ?
#
loop_
_entity_poly.entity_id
_entity_poly.type
_entity_poly.pdbx_seq_one_letter_code
_entity_poly.pdbx_strand_id
1 'polypeptide(L)'
;MVIHRPGRLWISILAILSTLQSSVGSAFNVIYAINAGGDAHTDSHGIYYLGDPLKGKIGTESDYGRQLLAINRVSKHDEILYQTERYHHDTFGYDLPVSGDGQYVLILKFCEVYFNGPNMKVFDVLLDRHTIVSDLDIYALVGKGTAHDEYIFFTISRGRLYIKDKNSEIRGSKLKLEFLKGFKDNPKINAILLIKDYNEAILPRLPPLINDHHTGASGMDTIGDQYHSHSYPAADDDGPIVDGADDSIMDDFLSASSEESTKTSSKMRKTSGPKQPNPYSLDDSSIMLPVFIAIGAFIPLLFCLCRL
;
A
#
# COMPACT_ATOMS: atom_id res chain seq x y z
N MET A 1 -5.87 -30.09 -83.87
CA MET A 1 -6.61 -30.45 -82.64
C MET A 1 -6.36 -29.34 -81.63
N VAL A 2 -7.41 -28.75 -81.04
CA VAL A 2 -7.28 -27.54 -80.19
C VAL A 2 -7.20 -27.94 -78.71
N ILE A 3 -6.26 -27.35 -77.98
CA ILE A 3 -6.24 -27.38 -76.51
C ILE A 3 -6.10 -25.94 -76.00
N HIS A 4 -7.23 -25.32 -75.67
CA HIS A 4 -7.28 -24.15 -74.79
C HIS A 4 -7.46 -24.62 -73.34
N ARG A 5 -6.76 -23.99 -72.38
CA ARG A 5 -7.37 -23.13 -71.34
C ARG A 5 -6.27 -22.46 -70.48
N PRO A 6 -6.59 -21.40 -69.70
CA PRO A 6 -5.70 -20.24 -69.58
C PRO A 6 -4.86 -20.20 -68.30
N GLY A 7 -3.94 -19.21 -68.25
CA GLY A 7 -3.08 -18.95 -67.10
C GLY A 7 -3.83 -18.51 -65.84
N ARG A 8 -3.22 -18.77 -64.68
CA ARG A 8 -3.74 -18.42 -63.36
C ARG A 8 -2.95 -17.23 -62.81
N LEU A 9 -3.43 -16.01 -63.06
CA LEU A 9 -2.94 -14.82 -62.34
C LEU A 9 -3.32 -14.97 -60.86
N TRP A 10 -2.34 -15.16 -59.98
CA TRP A 10 -2.52 -14.99 -58.54
C TRP A 10 -2.32 -13.51 -58.20
N ILE A 11 -3.41 -12.74 -58.29
CA ILE A 11 -3.42 -11.35 -57.79
C ILE A 11 -3.59 -11.42 -56.27
N SER A 12 -2.47 -11.28 -55.55
CA SER A 12 -2.46 -11.15 -54.10
C SER A 12 -3.10 -9.83 -53.68
N ILE A 13 -4.40 -9.83 -53.40
CA ILE A 13 -5.08 -8.68 -52.78
C ILE A 13 -4.63 -8.60 -51.32
N LEU A 14 -3.58 -7.83 -51.06
CA LEU A 14 -3.23 -7.42 -49.71
C LEU A 14 -4.33 -6.49 -49.19
N ALA A 15 -5.18 -7.00 -48.31
CA ALA A 15 -6.02 -6.18 -47.45
C ALA A 15 -5.15 -5.54 -46.36
N ILE A 16 -4.37 -4.50 -46.74
CA ILE A 16 -3.72 -3.62 -45.76
C ILE A 16 -4.82 -2.79 -45.09
N LEU A 17 -5.44 -3.35 -44.06
CA LEU A 17 -6.31 -2.61 -43.15
C LEU A 17 -5.41 -1.73 -42.28
N SER A 18 -4.91 -0.63 -42.85
CA SER A 18 -4.13 0.37 -42.12
C SER A 18 -5.05 1.05 -41.11
N THR A 19 -5.06 0.55 -39.88
CA THR A 19 -5.67 1.23 -38.76
C THR A 19 -4.97 2.57 -38.61
N LEU A 20 -5.68 3.68 -38.91
CA LEU A 20 -5.27 4.99 -38.44
C LEU A 20 -5.42 4.99 -36.91
N GLN A 21 -4.38 4.53 -36.22
CA GLN A 21 -4.18 4.87 -34.82
C GLN A 21 -3.98 6.38 -34.78
N SER A 22 -5.07 7.11 -34.56
CA SER A 22 -5.04 8.52 -34.24
C SER A 22 -4.22 8.69 -32.98
N SER A 23 -2.95 9.06 -33.16
CA SER A 23 -2.01 9.33 -32.07
C SER A 23 -2.46 10.59 -31.34
N VAL A 24 -3.38 10.41 -30.39
CA VAL A 24 -3.58 11.37 -29.31
C VAL A 24 -2.21 11.49 -28.64
N GLY A 25 -1.57 12.65 -28.80
CA GLY A 25 -0.28 12.88 -28.18
C GLY A 25 -0.42 12.69 -26.68
N SER A 26 0.45 11.88 -26.08
CA SER A 26 0.44 11.66 -24.63
C SER A 26 0.48 13.01 -23.93
N ALA A 27 -0.48 13.27 -23.02
CA ALA A 27 -0.49 14.48 -22.20
C ALA A 27 0.76 14.60 -21.30
N PHE A 28 1.50 13.50 -21.17
CA PHE A 28 2.72 13.38 -20.38
C PHE A 28 3.91 13.00 -21.26
N ASN A 29 5.00 13.75 -21.14
CA ASN A 29 6.31 13.39 -21.70
C ASN A 29 6.97 12.32 -20.80
N VAL A 30 6.44 11.10 -20.88
CA VAL A 30 6.88 9.94 -20.10
C VAL A 30 8.23 9.46 -20.62
N ILE A 31 9.24 9.46 -19.74
CA ILE A 31 10.58 8.96 -20.04
C ILE A 31 10.72 7.48 -19.64
N TYR A 32 10.03 7.08 -18.57
CA TYR A 32 10.10 5.72 -18.03
C TYR A 32 8.84 5.42 -17.22
N ALA A 33 8.26 4.22 -17.38
CA ALA A 33 7.13 3.76 -16.60
C ALA A 33 7.21 2.23 -16.45
N ILE A 34 7.17 1.72 -15.21
CA ILE A 34 7.33 0.30 -14.85
C ILE A 34 6.24 -0.12 -13.86
N ASN A 35 5.58 -1.24 -14.13
CA ASN A 35 4.81 -1.99 -13.14
C ASN A 35 5.76 -3.02 -12.48
N ALA A 36 6.08 -2.85 -11.20
CA ALA A 36 7.03 -3.70 -10.49
C ALA A 36 6.34 -4.98 -9.98
N GLY A 37 7.04 -6.10 -10.05
CA GLY A 37 6.48 -7.45 -9.87
C GLY A 37 5.54 -7.92 -10.98
N GLY A 38 4.90 -6.99 -11.70
CA GLY A 38 3.86 -7.27 -12.69
C GLY A 38 4.33 -7.30 -14.15
N ASP A 39 3.35 -7.55 -15.01
CA ASP A 39 3.46 -7.40 -16.46
C ASP A 39 2.96 -6.02 -16.91
N ALA A 40 3.11 -5.70 -18.19
CA ALA A 40 2.81 -4.38 -18.74
C ALA A 40 1.32 -4.01 -18.65
N HIS A 41 1.04 -2.72 -18.47
CA HIS A 41 -0.31 -2.16 -18.28
C HIS A 41 -0.39 -0.72 -18.78
N THR A 42 -1.54 -0.30 -19.33
CA THR A 42 -1.83 1.11 -19.64
C THR A 42 -2.86 1.62 -18.66
N ASP A 43 -2.55 2.68 -17.90
CA ASP A 43 -3.45 3.24 -16.88
C ASP A 43 -4.61 4.06 -17.48
N SER A 44 -5.53 4.51 -16.60
CA SER A 44 -6.68 5.35 -16.94
C SER A 44 -6.32 6.73 -17.51
N HIS A 45 -5.06 7.16 -17.38
CA HIS A 45 -4.53 8.41 -17.93
C HIS A 45 -3.85 8.17 -19.30
N GLY A 46 -3.80 6.93 -19.79
CA GLY A 46 -3.15 6.53 -21.04
C GLY A 46 -1.65 6.28 -20.92
N ILE A 47 -1.09 6.25 -19.69
CA ILE A 47 0.34 6.01 -19.46
C ILE A 47 0.61 4.51 -19.55
N TYR A 48 1.47 4.11 -20.49
CA TYR A 48 1.89 2.72 -20.67
C TYR A 48 3.10 2.38 -19.78
N TYR A 49 2.85 1.59 -18.74
CA TYR A 49 3.86 0.99 -17.87
C TYR A 49 4.35 -0.32 -18.49
N LEU A 50 5.66 -0.47 -18.63
CA LEU A 50 6.31 -1.71 -19.01
C LEU A 50 6.23 -2.74 -17.87
N GLY A 51 6.26 -4.02 -18.20
CA GLY A 51 6.47 -5.08 -17.22
C GLY A 51 7.87 -5.03 -16.61
N ASP A 52 8.03 -5.61 -15.43
CA ASP A 52 9.21 -5.40 -14.59
C ASP A 52 10.54 -5.87 -15.23
N PRO A 53 11.51 -4.96 -15.51
CA PRO A 53 12.79 -5.34 -16.12
C PRO A 53 13.68 -6.19 -15.20
N LEU A 54 13.38 -6.27 -13.89
CA LEU A 54 14.10 -7.08 -12.91
C LEU A 54 13.49 -8.48 -12.69
N LYS A 55 12.36 -8.80 -13.34
CA LYS A 55 11.68 -10.11 -13.29
C LYS A 55 12.66 -11.24 -13.59
N GLY A 56 12.73 -12.23 -12.69
CA GLY A 56 13.69 -13.34 -12.76
C GLY A 56 15.18 -12.96 -12.64
N LYS A 57 15.55 -11.79 -12.10
CA LYS A 57 16.96 -11.34 -11.97
C LYS A 57 17.35 -10.86 -10.57
N ILE A 58 16.56 -9.94 -10.00
CA ILE A 58 16.86 -9.24 -8.75
C ILE A 58 15.58 -9.15 -7.92
N GLY A 59 15.64 -9.55 -6.65
CA GLY A 59 14.48 -9.54 -5.75
C GLY A 59 13.37 -10.50 -6.16
N THR A 60 12.22 -10.34 -5.52
CA THR A 60 11.06 -11.23 -5.67
C THR A 60 9.86 -10.43 -6.18
N GLU A 61 9.31 -10.84 -7.32
CA GLU A 61 7.97 -10.47 -7.76
C GLU A 61 6.91 -11.06 -6.82
N SER A 62 5.92 -10.25 -6.45
CA SER A 62 4.75 -10.63 -5.66
C SER A 62 3.49 -10.01 -6.25
N ASP A 63 2.40 -10.74 -6.22
CA ASP A 63 1.05 -10.28 -6.56
C ASP A 63 0.07 -10.41 -5.40
N TYR A 64 0.60 -10.48 -4.16
CA TYR A 64 -0.18 -10.68 -2.93
C TYR A 64 -1.30 -9.64 -2.75
N GLY A 65 -1.16 -8.43 -3.30
CA GLY A 65 -2.21 -7.42 -3.29
C GLY A 65 -3.49 -7.81 -4.05
N ARG A 66 -3.42 -8.77 -4.99
CA ARG A 66 -4.59 -9.35 -5.68
C ARG A 66 -5.53 -10.15 -4.77
N GLN A 67 -5.13 -10.43 -3.52
CA GLN A 67 -5.97 -11.09 -2.52
C GLN A 67 -6.94 -10.12 -1.84
N LEU A 68 -6.76 -8.80 -2.01
CA LEU A 68 -7.66 -7.77 -1.51
C LEU A 68 -8.84 -7.57 -2.47
N LEU A 69 -10.04 -7.25 -1.94
CA LEU A 69 -11.23 -7.04 -2.78
C LEU A 69 -11.13 -5.82 -3.71
N ALA A 70 -10.37 -4.82 -3.27
CA ALA A 70 -10.05 -3.58 -3.98
C ALA A 70 -8.79 -2.95 -3.38
N ILE A 71 -8.17 -1.99 -4.08
CA ILE A 71 -7.22 -1.03 -3.50
C ILE A 71 -7.92 0.33 -3.35
N ASN A 72 -7.88 0.92 -2.15
CA ASN A 72 -8.49 2.22 -1.88
C ASN A 72 -7.77 3.35 -2.63
N ARG A 73 -8.52 4.40 -2.98
CA ARG A 73 -8.08 5.62 -3.71
C ARG A 73 -7.74 5.42 -5.21
N VAL A 74 -8.03 4.28 -5.82
CA VAL A 74 -7.75 4.05 -7.26
C VAL A 74 -8.97 3.52 -8.00
N SER A 75 -8.98 3.66 -9.32
CA SER A 75 -9.99 2.99 -10.15
C SER A 75 -9.66 1.50 -10.26
N LYS A 76 -10.68 0.65 -10.45
CA LYS A 76 -10.51 -0.80 -10.60
C LYS A 76 -9.60 -1.20 -11.78
N HIS A 77 -9.45 -0.32 -12.76
CA HIS A 77 -8.53 -0.50 -13.88
C HIS A 77 -7.07 -0.31 -13.44
N ASP A 78 -6.80 0.68 -12.59
CA ASP A 78 -5.46 1.09 -12.15
C ASP A 78 -4.94 0.29 -10.94
N GLU A 79 -5.80 -0.44 -10.24
CA GLU A 79 -5.45 -1.26 -9.05
C GLU A 79 -4.23 -2.16 -9.28
N ILE A 80 -4.06 -2.68 -10.50
CA ILE A 80 -2.92 -3.54 -10.86
C ILE A 80 -1.55 -2.92 -10.53
N LEU A 81 -1.40 -1.60 -10.65
CA LEU A 81 -0.17 -0.84 -10.32
C LEU A 81 0.12 -0.76 -8.80
N TYR A 82 -0.76 -1.34 -7.98
CA TYR A 82 -0.68 -1.40 -6.52
C TYR A 82 -0.96 -2.81 -5.97
N GLN A 83 -1.43 -3.74 -6.81
CA GLN A 83 -1.63 -5.16 -6.49
C GLN A 83 -0.37 -6.01 -6.71
N THR A 84 0.46 -5.65 -7.70
CA THR A 84 1.80 -6.24 -7.90
C THR A 84 2.90 -5.40 -7.27
N GLU A 85 3.98 -6.04 -6.81
CA GLU A 85 5.16 -5.41 -6.25
C GLU A 85 6.44 -6.21 -6.50
N ARG A 86 7.58 -5.51 -6.47
CA ARG A 86 8.88 -6.13 -6.20
C ARG A 86 9.34 -5.77 -4.81
N TYR A 87 9.82 -6.77 -4.07
CA TYR A 87 10.58 -6.58 -2.82
C TYR A 87 11.94 -7.27 -2.90
N HIS A 88 12.85 -6.97 -1.95
CA HIS A 88 14.13 -7.66 -1.83
C HIS A 88 14.55 -7.79 -0.37
N HIS A 89 15.24 -8.87 -0.02
CA HIS A 89 15.83 -9.08 1.31
C HIS A 89 17.04 -8.16 1.62
N ASP A 90 17.45 -7.34 0.65
CA ASP A 90 18.63 -6.47 0.65
C ASP A 90 18.29 -5.16 -0.07
N THR A 91 19.24 -4.24 -0.16
CA THR A 91 19.10 -3.04 -1.00
C THR A 91 19.03 -3.43 -2.48
N PHE A 92 17.99 -2.94 -3.19
CA PHE A 92 17.84 -3.12 -4.63
C PHE A 92 17.48 -1.79 -5.32
N GLY A 93 17.44 -1.76 -6.65
CA GLY A 93 17.23 -0.51 -7.37
C GLY A 93 17.02 -0.63 -8.88
N TYR A 94 16.64 0.49 -9.49
CA TYR A 94 16.36 0.64 -10.92
C TYR A 94 17.26 1.72 -11.53
N ASP A 95 17.72 1.47 -12.75
CA ASP A 95 18.39 2.47 -13.59
C ASP A 95 17.34 3.32 -14.32
N LEU A 96 17.07 4.52 -13.82
CA LEU A 96 16.16 5.46 -14.48
C LEU A 96 16.89 6.17 -15.65
N PRO A 97 16.44 6.03 -16.91
CA PRO A 97 17.00 6.78 -18.02
C PRO A 97 16.62 8.27 -17.92
N VAL A 98 17.54 9.16 -18.31
CA VAL A 98 17.28 10.62 -18.33
C VAL A 98 17.55 11.23 -19.70
N SER A 99 16.67 12.14 -20.13
CA SER A 99 16.64 12.74 -21.47
C SER A 99 17.22 14.16 -21.46
N GLY A 100 18.47 14.26 -21.01
CA GLY A 100 19.23 15.51 -20.91
C GLY A 100 18.68 16.51 -19.87
N ASP A 101 19.11 17.76 -20.01
CA ASP A 101 18.69 18.87 -19.15
C ASP A 101 17.18 19.14 -19.24
N GLY A 102 16.57 19.52 -18.12
CA GLY A 102 15.13 19.80 -17.99
C GLY A 102 14.61 19.56 -16.57
N GLN A 103 13.31 19.79 -16.37
CA GLN A 103 12.63 19.48 -15.10
C GLN A 103 12.04 18.08 -15.16
N TYR A 104 11.98 17.39 -14.02
CA TYR A 104 11.50 16.01 -13.92
C TYR A 104 10.65 15.83 -12.68
N VAL A 105 9.66 14.93 -12.77
CA VAL A 105 8.97 14.36 -11.62
C VAL A 105 9.07 12.84 -11.68
N LEU A 106 9.60 12.26 -10.60
CA LEU A 106 9.57 10.83 -10.33
C LEU A 106 8.41 10.56 -9.37
N ILE A 107 7.45 9.75 -9.81
CA ILE A 107 6.30 9.29 -9.02
C ILE A 107 6.56 7.83 -8.66
N LEU A 108 6.57 7.53 -7.36
CA LEU A 108 6.78 6.18 -6.82
C LEU A 108 5.47 5.70 -6.18
N LYS A 109 4.94 4.59 -6.69
CA LYS A 109 3.64 4.05 -6.30
C LYS A 109 3.81 2.91 -5.31
N PHE A 110 3.06 2.97 -4.21
CA PHE A 110 3.16 2.04 -3.09
C PHE A 110 1.78 1.59 -2.59
N CYS A 111 1.70 0.38 -2.06
CA CYS A 111 0.59 -0.10 -1.24
C CYS A 111 1.12 -1.11 -0.21
N GLU A 112 0.70 -1.02 1.05
CA GLU A 112 0.94 -2.10 2.00
C GLU A 112 -0.22 -3.11 1.93
N VAL A 113 0.13 -4.37 1.68
CA VAL A 113 -0.82 -5.46 1.38
C VAL A 113 -0.59 -6.68 2.27
N TYR A 114 0.54 -6.74 2.98
CA TYR A 114 0.91 -7.84 3.87
C TYR A 114 0.69 -7.46 5.34
N PHE A 115 1.34 -6.38 5.81
CA PHE A 115 1.31 -5.99 7.22
C PHE A 115 -0.01 -5.34 7.66
N ASN A 116 -0.33 -5.54 8.94
CA ASN A 116 -1.56 -5.06 9.60
C ASN A 116 -1.27 -4.03 10.71
N GLY A 117 -0.13 -3.33 10.65
CA GLY A 117 0.28 -2.36 11.67
C GLY A 117 1.53 -1.57 11.28
N PRO A 118 1.73 -0.37 11.87
CA PRO A 118 2.87 0.48 11.58
C PRO A 118 4.16 -0.05 12.22
N ASN A 119 5.29 0.51 11.80
CA ASN A 119 6.64 0.20 12.25
C ASN A 119 7.05 -1.29 12.02
N MET A 120 6.38 -1.96 11.08
CA MET A 120 6.66 -3.34 10.65
C MET A 120 7.61 -3.36 9.43
N LYS A 121 7.30 -2.56 8.41
CA LYS A 121 8.12 -2.34 7.22
C LYS A 121 8.48 -0.85 7.17
N VAL A 122 9.79 -0.56 7.22
CA VAL A 122 10.34 0.80 7.18
C VAL A 122 11.63 0.76 6.37
N PHE A 123 11.76 1.62 5.37
CA PHE A 123 12.91 1.66 4.46
C PHE A 123 13.15 3.05 3.88
N ASP A 124 14.39 3.32 3.45
CA ASP A 124 14.73 4.58 2.76
C ASP A 124 14.65 4.41 1.24
N VAL A 125 14.41 5.52 0.55
CA VAL A 125 14.52 5.61 -0.92
C VAL A 125 15.53 6.69 -1.30
N LEU A 126 16.50 6.32 -2.12
CA LEU A 126 17.59 7.18 -2.58
C LEU A 126 17.53 7.38 -4.11
N LEU A 127 17.90 8.58 -4.57
CA LEU A 127 18.11 8.90 -5.97
C LEU A 127 19.53 9.47 -6.15
N ASP A 128 20.39 8.74 -6.87
CA ASP A 128 21.83 9.04 -7.04
C ASP A 128 22.55 9.34 -5.71
N ARG A 129 22.39 8.43 -4.74
CA ARG A 129 22.88 8.51 -3.34
C ARG A 129 22.20 9.56 -2.44
N HIS A 130 21.32 10.41 -2.95
CA HIS A 130 20.56 11.35 -2.10
C HIS A 130 19.30 10.68 -1.56
N THR A 131 19.13 10.61 -0.24
CA THR A 131 17.84 10.20 0.35
C THR A 131 16.75 11.19 -0.08
N ILE A 132 15.74 10.67 -0.77
CA ILE A 132 14.59 11.41 -1.30
C ILE A 132 13.33 11.20 -0.46
N VAL A 133 13.16 9.99 0.07
CA VAL A 133 12.17 9.59 1.08
C VAL A 133 12.93 8.83 2.17
N SER A 134 12.67 9.13 3.44
CA SER A 134 13.34 8.54 4.60
C SER A 134 12.33 7.90 5.55
N ASP A 135 12.68 6.77 6.16
CA ASP A 135 11.83 6.04 7.10
C ASP A 135 10.41 5.75 6.56
N LEU A 136 10.30 5.33 5.29
CA LEU A 136 9.02 5.10 4.62
C LEU A 136 8.26 3.92 5.22
N ASP A 137 7.22 4.24 5.99
CA ASP A 137 6.21 3.31 6.52
C ASP A 137 4.87 3.55 5.81
N ILE A 138 4.62 2.74 4.78
CA ILE A 138 3.40 2.85 3.96
C ILE A 138 2.15 2.60 4.81
N TYR A 139 2.21 1.73 5.82
CA TYR A 139 1.06 1.47 6.69
C TYR A 139 0.76 2.67 7.59
N ALA A 140 1.78 3.31 8.17
CA ALA A 140 1.57 4.51 8.99
C ALA A 140 0.99 5.69 8.19
N LEU A 141 1.26 5.77 6.88
CA LEU A 141 0.77 6.83 6.01
C LEU A 141 -0.67 6.61 5.51
N VAL A 142 -1.03 5.38 5.11
CA VAL A 142 -2.32 5.10 4.42
C VAL A 142 -3.05 3.83 4.87
N GLY A 143 -2.50 3.09 5.83
CA GLY A 143 -3.01 1.78 6.25
C GLY A 143 -2.73 0.66 5.25
N LYS A 144 -3.52 -0.42 5.35
CA LYS A 144 -3.43 -1.59 4.46
C LYS A 144 -4.44 -1.49 3.31
N GLY A 145 -4.04 -1.90 2.12
CA GLY A 145 -4.91 -1.95 0.94
C GLY A 145 -5.26 -0.57 0.38
N THR A 146 -4.45 0.45 0.66
CA THR A 146 -4.65 1.82 0.19
C THR A 146 -3.47 2.25 -0.65
N ALA A 147 -3.74 2.87 -1.79
CA ALA A 147 -2.71 3.43 -2.64
C ALA A 147 -2.01 4.63 -1.98
N HIS A 148 -0.70 4.72 -2.15
CA HIS A 148 0.15 5.85 -1.79
C HIS A 148 1.08 6.21 -2.94
N ASP A 149 1.35 7.50 -3.12
CA ASP A 149 2.22 8.05 -4.17
C ASP A 149 3.19 9.06 -3.57
N GLU A 150 4.49 8.83 -3.76
CA GLU A 150 5.54 9.81 -3.46
C GLU A 150 5.92 10.59 -4.72
N TYR A 151 5.96 11.92 -4.62
CA TYR A 151 6.28 12.82 -5.74
C TYR A 151 7.65 13.50 -5.51
N ILE A 152 8.63 13.11 -6.31
CA ILE A 152 10.00 13.62 -6.21
C ILE A 152 10.29 14.50 -7.42
N PHE A 153 10.15 15.81 -7.22
CA PHE A 153 10.50 16.84 -8.18
C PHE A 153 12.01 17.12 -8.18
N PHE A 154 12.62 17.15 -9.36
CA PHE A 154 14.05 17.44 -9.52
C PHE A 154 14.35 18.11 -10.85
N THR A 155 15.55 18.68 -10.97
CA THR A 155 16.04 19.29 -12.22
C THR A 155 17.38 18.68 -12.61
N ILE A 156 17.58 18.49 -13.91
CA ILE A 156 18.89 18.21 -14.49
C ILE A 156 19.36 19.45 -15.25
N SER A 157 20.56 19.91 -14.97
CA SER A 157 21.18 21.04 -15.68
C SER A 157 22.69 20.84 -15.77
N ARG A 158 23.24 20.90 -16.98
CA ARG A 158 24.67 20.77 -17.31
C ARG A 158 25.30 19.51 -16.70
N GLY A 159 24.58 18.39 -16.77
CA GLY A 159 25.02 17.10 -16.22
C GLY A 159 24.98 17.01 -14.68
N ARG A 160 24.36 17.98 -13.99
CA ARG A 160 24.16 17.95 -12.54
C ARG A 160 22.69 17.76 -12.19
N LEU A 161 22.46 16.95 -11.16
CA LEU A 161 21.17 16.68 -10.54
C LEU A 161 20.94 17.66 -9.40
N TYR A 162 19.73 18.21 -9.31
CA TYR A 162 19.30 19.13 -8.24
C TYR A 162 17.99 18.62 -7.64
N ILE A 163 17.98 18.28 -6.34
CA ILE A 163 16.83 17.76 -5.59
C ILE A 163 16.75 18.50 -4.24
N LYS A 164 15.70 19.32 -4.05
CA LYS A 164 15.59 20.20 -2.86
C LYS A 164 16.91 21.00 -2.74
N ASP A 165 17.54 21.05 -1.56
CA ASP A 165 18.82 21.73 -1.34
C ASP A 165 20.06 20.90 -1.76
N LYS A 166 19.86 19.63 -2.17
CA LYS A 166 20.94 18.69 -2.53
C LYS A 166 21.26 18.74 -4.01
N ASN A 167 22.53 18.50 -4.37
CA ASN A 167 22.94 18.33 -5.77
C ASN A 167 24.13 17.36 -5.91
N SER A 168 24.26 16.74 -7.10
CA SER A 168 25.38 15.87 -7.49
C SER A 168 25.68 15.96 -8.98
N GLU A 169 26.84 15.46 -9.40
CA GLU A 169 27.15 15.19 -10.81
C GLU A 169 26.56 13.83 -11.22
N ILE A 170 25.89 13.78 -12.38
CA ILE A 170 25.27 12.57 -12.92
C ILE A 170 26.33 11.76 -13.68
N ARG A 171 26.46 10.48 -13.35
CA ARG A 171 27.40 9.57 -14.01
C ARG A 171 26.76 8.90 -15.23
N GLY A 172 26.75 9.63 -16.35
CA GLY A 172 26.22 9.16 -17.63
C GLY A 172 24.76 9.59 -17.88
N SER A 173 23.99 8.77 -18.62
CA SER A 173 22.61 9.06 -19.02
C SER A 173 21.55 8.37 -18.13
N LYS A 174 21.91 8.03 -16.89
CA LYS A 174 21.08 7.29 -15.94
C LYS A 174 21.17 7.88 -14.54
N LEU A 175 20.07 7.81 -13.80
CA LEU A 175 20.02 8.00 -12.35
C LEU A 175 19.73 6.65 -11.68
N LYS A 176 20.46 6.33 -10.61
CA LYS A 176 20.20 5.12 -9.82
C LYS A 176 19.15 5.42 -8.76
N LEU A 177 17.98 4.78 -8.85
CA LEU A 177 16.95 4.76 -7.82
C LEU A 177 17.19 3.53 -6.94
N GLU A 178 17.35 3.70 -5.63
CA GLU A 178 17.68 2.63 -4.70
C GLU A 178 16.69 2.59 -3.52
N PHE A 179 16.20 1.40 -3.19
CA PHE A 179 15.37 1.14 -2.02
C PHE A 179 16.24 0.40 -0.99
N LEU A 180 16.59 1.06 0.11
CA LEU A 180 17.57 0.54 1.06
C LEU A 180 16.95 -0.47 2.04
N LYS A 181 17.68 -1.55 2.34
CA LYS A 181 17.29 -2.47 3.42
C LYS A 181 17.55 -1.85 4.79
N GLY A 182 16.50 -1.32 5.42
CA GLY A 182 16.51 -0.93 6.83
C GLY A 182 16.51 -2.14 7.79
N PHE A 183 16.61 -1.87 9.10
CA PHE A 183 16.59 -2.90 10.16
C PHE A 183 15.24 -3.60 10.39
N LYS A 184 14.21 -3.19 9.65
CA LYS A 184 12.83 -3.73 9.72
C LYS A 184 12.63 -4.81 8.66
N ASP A 185 11.43 -4.94 8.10
CA ASP A 185 11.18 -5.84 6.97
C ASP A 185 11.83 -5.35 5.64
N ASN A 186 11.45 -5.94 4.51
CA ASN A 186 12.04 -5.78 3.20
C ASN A 186 11.53 -4.52 2.48
N PRO A 187 12.39 -3.70 1.84
CA PRO A 187 11.95 -2.64 0.94
C PRO A 187 11.09 -3.19 -0.20
N LYS A 188 10.11 -2.41 -0.65
CA LYS A 188 9.25 -2.73 -1.80
C LYS A 188 9.08 -1.54 -2.75
N ILE A 189 8.54 -1.80 -3.95
CA ILE A 189 7.93 -0.82 -4.83
C ILE A 189 6.81 -1.49 -5.64
N ASN A 190 5.70 -0.80 -5.91
CA ASN A 190 4.59 -1.33 -6.73
C ASN A 190 4.67 -0.83 -8.19
N ALA A 191 4.89 0.47 -8.41
CA ALA A 191 5.16 1.01 -9.76
C ALA A 191 6.04 2.27 -9.73
N ILE A 192 6.67 2.58 -10.85
CA ILE A 192 7.57 3.72 -11.04
C ILE A 192 7.12 4.49 -12.29
N LEU A 193 7.05 5.82 -12.22
CA LEU A 193 6.76 6.69 -13.35
C LEU A 193 7.69 7.92 -13.32
N LEU A 194 8.36 8.20 -14.44
CA LEU A 194 9.24 9.36 -14.63
C LEU A 194 8.72 10.20 -15.81
N ILE A 195 8.34 11.44 -15.54
CA ILE A 195 7.89 12.41 -16.54
C ILE A 195 8.89 13.56 -16.59
N LYS A 196 9.25 14.01 -17.80
CA LYS A 196 10.07 15.21 -18.03
C LYS A 196 9.19 16.39 -18.45
N ASP A 197 9.61 17.62 -18.12
CA ASP A 197 8.99 18.87 -18.58
C ASP A 197 7.48 18.89 -18.28
N TYR A 198 7.13 18.45 -17.07
CA TYR A 198 5.77 18.19 -16.62
C TYR A 198 4.97 19.48 -16.39
N ASN A 199 3.65 19.38 -16.57
CA ASN A 199 2.70 20.39 -16.07
C ASN A 199 2.05 19.85 -14.79
N GLU A 200 2.33 20.49 -13.65
CA GLU A 200 1.88 20.01 -12.34
C GLU A 200 0.36 19.92 -12.17
N ALA A 201 -0.39 20.76 -12.90
CA ALA A 201 -1.85 20.82 -12.82
C ALA A 201 -2.57 19.63 -13.45
N ILE A 202 -1.88 18.83 -14.29
CA ILE A 202 -2.44 17.66 -14.97
C ILE A 202 -1.82 16.32 -14.52
N LEU A 203 -0.84 16.34 -13.60
CA LEU A 203 -0.19 15.11 -13.13
C LEU A 203 -1.23 14.12 -12.55
N PRO A 204 -1.10 12.80 -12.82
CA PRO A 204 -1.93 11.79 -12.16
C PRO A 204 -1.79 11.92 -10.65
N ARG A 205 -2.91 12.06 -9.94
CA ARG A 205 -2.97 12.20 -8.48
C ARG A 205 -4.06 11.34 -7.87
N LEU A 206 -3.71 10.65 -6.79
CA LEU A 206 -4.67 9.95 -5.95
C LEU A 206 -5.66 10.94 -5.31
N PRO A 207 -6.96 10.60 -5.21
CA PRO A 207 -7.92 11.26 -4.33
C PRO A 207 -7.40 11.43 -2.89
N PRO A 208 -7.92 12.40 -2.13
CA PRO A 208 -7.53 12.58 -0.73
C PRO A 208 -7.81 11.32 0.11
N LEU A 209 -7.10 11.19 1.23
CA LEU A 209 -7.45 10.21 2.27
C LEU A 209 -8.76 10.65 2.93
N ILE A 210 -9.71 9.72 3.03
CA ILE A 210 -10.93 9.91 3.81
C ILE A 210 -10.61 9.55 5.25
N ASN A 211 -10.52 10.55 6.12
CA ASN A 211 -10.37 10.36 7.56
C ASN A 211 -11.77 10.42 8.20
N ASP A 212 -12.24 9.33 8.78
CA ASP A 212 -13.58 9.20 9.40
C ASP A 212 -13.73 9.95 10.74
N HIS A 213 -13.19 11.16 10.84
CA HIS A 213 -13.12 11.96 12.07
C HIS A 213 -13.86 13.31 12.00
N HIS A 214 -14.51 13.63 10.87
CA HIS A 214 -15.27 14.88 10.69
C HIS A 214 -16.67 14.69 10.06
N THR A 215 -17.48 13.80 10.64
CA THR A 215 -18.94 13.68 10.38
C THR A 215 -19.74 14.02 11.65
N GLY A 216 -19.49 15.22 12.22
CA GLY A 216 -19.92 15.57 13.58
C GLY A 216 -20.47 16.98 13.82
N ALA A 217 -20.61 17.84 12.81
CA ALA A 217 -21.40 19.09 12.90
C ALA A 217 -21.59 19.79 11.53
N SER A 218 -22.82 19.80 11.01
CA SER A 218 -23.53 20.93 10.37
C SER A 218 -24.47 20.51 9.22
N GLY A 219 -25.76 20.88 9.36
CA GLY A 219 -26.65 21.19 8.23
C GLY A 219 -27.25 20.06 7.39
N MET A 220 -28.31 19.40 7.90
CA MET A 220 -29.60 19.39 7.18
C MET A 220 -30.74 19.07 8.16
N ASP A 221 -31.78 19.90 8.17
CA ASP A 221 -33.00 19.66 8.96
C ASP A 221 -34.04 18.82 8.19
N THR A 222 -34.85 18.07 8.93
CA THR A 222 -36.17 17.54 8.55
C THR A 222 -36.32 16.79 7.20
N ILE A 223 -36.35 15.45 7.26
CA ILE A 223 -37.60 14.67 7.09
C ILE A 223 -37.61 13.61 8.20
N GLY A 224 -38.79 13.28 8.75
CA GLY A 224 -38.94 12.36 9.88
C GLY A 224 -39.21 10.89 9.50
N ASP A 225 -39.37 10.09 10.56
CA ASP A 225 -39.99 8.76 10.63
C ASP A 225 -39.26 7.56 9.99
N GLN A 226 -39.26 6.34 10.56
CA GLN A 226 -39.48 5.93 11.96
C GLN A 226 -39.05 4.45 12.12
N TYR A 227 -37.92 4.14 12.75
CA TYR A 227 -37.58 2.76 13.18
C TYR A 227 -36.86 2.73 14.53
N HIS A 228 -37.16 1.69 15.32
CA HIS A 228 -36.86 1.65 16.76
C HIS A 228 -35.40 1.34 17.10
N SER A 229 -34.84 2.14 18.01
CA SER A 229 -33.73 1.72 18.88
C SER A 229 -34.29 0.94 20.08
N HIS A 230 -33.79 -0.27 20.32
CA HIS A 230 -34.03 -0.99 21.57
C HIS A 230 -32.94 -0.64 22.59
N SER A 231 -33.26 0.28 23.50
CA SER A 231 -32.46 0.53 24.69
C SER A 231 -32.65 -0.59 25.71
N TYR A 232 -31.55 -1.03 26.35
CA TYR A 232 -31.59 -1.68 27.65
C TYR A 232 -30.91 -0.75 28.68
N PRO A 233 -31.37 -0.72 29.94
CA PRO A 233 -31.10 0.40 30.84
C PRO A 233 -29.77 0.26 31.58
N ALA A 234 -29.33 1.38 32.17
CA ALA A 234 -28.42 1.32 33.32
C ALA A 234 -29.12 0.58 34.47
N ALA A 235 -28.36 -0.17 35.26
CA ALA A 235 -28.80 -0.70 36.54
C ALA A 235 -28.26 0.20 37.65
N ASP A 236 -29.10 0.51 38.63
CA ASP A 236 -28.82 1.52 39.65
C ASP A 236 -27.76 1.08 40.67
N ASP A 237 -27.09 2.08 41.25
CA ASP A 237 -26.13 1.96 42.34
C ASP A 237 -26.87 1.99 43.68
N ASP A 238 -26.93 0.85 44.37
CA ASP A 238 -27.53 0.75 45.70
C ASP A 238 -26.82 -0.34 46.53
N GLY A 239 -25.91 0.08 47.40
CA GLY A 239 -25.10 -0.78 48.28
C GLY A 239 -25.06 -0.20 49.70
N PRO A 240 -25.40 -0.97 50.76
CA PRO A 240 -25.86 -0.38 52.00
C PRO A 240 -24.76 0.20 52.90
N ILE A 241 -25.12 1.30 53.57
CA ILE A 241 -24.39 1.88 54.70
C ILE A 241 -24.29 0.86 55.84
N VAL A 242 -23.09 0.68 56.38
CA VAL A 242 -22.86 0.14 57.73
C VAL A 242 -21.99 1.16 58.46
N ASP A 243 -22.44 1.62 59.61
CA ASP A 243 -21.90 2.78 60.31
C ASP A 243 -21.45 2.43 61.74
N GLY A 244 -20.39 3.09 62.21
CA GLY A 244 -19.80 2.95 63.54
C GLY A 244 -18.99 1.66 63.82
N ALA A 245 -18.05 1.66 64.77
CA ALA A 245 -17.41 2.77 65.49
C ALA A 245 -16.17 2.24 66.26
N ASP A 246 -15.30 3.17 66.72
CA ASP A 246 -14.54 3.11 68.00
C ASP A 246 -13.52 1.96 68.23
N ASP A 247 -12.33 2.11 68.83
CA ASP A 247 -11.21 3.09 68.74
C ASP A 247 -9.93 2.29 69.21
N SER A 248 -8.74 2.74 69.67
CA SER A 248 -8.15 4.04 70.04
C SER A 248 -6.60 3.96 70.11
N ILE A 249 -5.95 5.14 70.03
CA ILE A 249 -4.79 5.59 70.86
C ILE A 249 -3.37 4.95 70.70
N MET A 250 -2.37 5.83 70.93
CA MET A 250 -0.94 5.63 71.21
C MET A 250 0.05 5.22 70.09
N ASP A 251 1.30 5.70 70.10
CA ASP A 251 1.80 7.09 70.25
C ASP A 251 3.32 7.16 69.98
N ASP A 252 3.73 8.28 69.37
CA ASP A 252 5.00 9.03 69.53
C ASP A 252 6.40 8.36 69.35
N PHE A 253 7.37 9.26 69.16
CA PHE A 253 8.73 9.28 69.70
C PHE A 253 9.94 9.25 68.73
N LEU A 254 10.46 10.47 68.54
CA LEU A 254 11.84 10.89 68.26
C LEU A 254 12.36 11.03 66.82
N SER A 255 13.52 11.70 66.77
CA SER A 255 13.77 12.78 65.83
C SER A 255 15.24 12.93 65.42
N ALA A 256 15.41 13.60 64.29
CA ALA A 256 16.52 14.49 63.96
C ALA A 256 17.84 13.92 63.39
N SER A 257 18.23 14.61 62.30
CA SER A 257 19.59 15.00 61.91
C SER A 257 20.42 14.12 60.98
N SER A 258 21.13 14.85 60.11
CA SER A 258 22.39 14.54 59.45
C SER A 258 22.41 13.76 58.13
N GLU A 259 22.89 14.51 57.13
CA GLU A 259 23.82 14.12 56.06
C GLU A 259 23.32 13.53 54.72
N GLU A 260 24.15 13.82 53.72
CA GLU A 260 23.91 13.83 52.28
C GLU A 260 24.81 12.78 51.62
N SER A 261 24.28 11.85 50.82
CA SER A 261 25.08 11.20 49.75
C SER A 261 24.33 10.25 48.79
N THR A 262 24.09 10.75 47.57
CA THR A 262 24.26 10.01 46.30
C THR A 262 23.26 8.90 45.85
N LYS A 263 23.33 8.64 44.53
CA LYS A 263 22.85 7.50 43.74
C LYS A 263 21.34 7.36 43.46
N THR A 264 21.01 7.76 42.24
CA THR A 264 19.84 7.33 41.46
C THR A 264 19.67 5.81 41.44
N SER A 265 18.48 5.31 41.79
CA SER A 265 18.09 3.91 41.62
C SER A 265 17.06 3.73 40.49
N SER A 266 17.26 2.72 39.65
CA SER A 266 16.42 2.44 38.49
C SER A 266 15.17 1.64 38.88
N LYS A 267 13.97 2.16 38.54
CA LYS A 267 12.72 1.41 38.72
C LYS A 267 12.62 0.29 37.68
N MET A 268 13.05 -0.91 38.05
CA MET A 268 12.81 -2.15 37.31
C MET A 268 11.31 -2.30 37.01
N ARG A 269 10.96 -2.43 35.72
CA ARG A 269 9.61 -2.88 35.32
C ARG A 269 9.53 -4.39 35.54
N LYS A 270 8.46 -4.84 36.23
CA LYS A 270 8.20 -6.28 36.47
C LYS A 270 7.98 -6.99 35.13
N THR A 271 8.60 -8.15 34.95
CA THR A 271 8.42 -9.01 33.78
C THR A 271 7.06 -9.70 33.84
N SER A 272 6.23 -9.52 32.82
CA SER A 272 4.97 -10.25 32.66
C SER A 272 5.23 -11.64 32.09
N GLY A 273 4.56 -12.67 32.64
CA GLY A 273 4.57 -14.02 32.08
C GLY A 273 3.86 -14.11 30.72
N PRO A 274 3.91 -15.28 30.05
CA PRO A 274 3.19 -15.50 28.81
C PRO A 274 1.68 -15.30 29.02
N LYS A 275 1.03 -14.59 28.09
CA LYS A 275 -0.43 -14.43 28.08
C LYS A 275 -1.08 -15.80 27.88
N GLN A 276 -1.96 -16.22 28.77
CA GLN A 276 -2.81 -17.38 28.52
C GLN A 276 -3.76 -17.08 27.34
N PRO A 277 -4.03 -18.04 26.44
CA PRO A 277 -5.12 -17.92 25.48
C PRO A 277 -6.47 -17.85 26.23
N ASN A 278 -7.44 -17.16 25.66
CA ASN A 278 -8.78 -17.05 26.23
C ASN A 278 -9.46 -18.45 26.19
N PRO A 279 -9.87 -19.04 27.32
CA PRO A 279 -10.51 -20.37 27.33
C PRO A 279 -11.90 -20.41 26.65
N TYR A 280 -12.42 -19.26 26.21
CA TYR A 280 -13.68 -19.13 25.47
C TYR A 280 -13.50 -18.66 24.02
N SER A 281 -12.29 -18.71 23.45
CA SER A 281 -12.14 -18.58 21.99
C SER A 281 -12.70 -19.84 21.31
N LEU A 282 -13.87 -19.70 20.68
CA LEU A 282 -14.41 -20.74 19.80
C LEU A 282 -13.48 -20.86 18.58
N ASP A 283 -12.92 -22.04 18.34
CA ASP A 283 -12.16 -22.31 17.11
C ASP A 283 -13.10 -22.22 15.91
N ASP A 284 -12.79 -21.35 14.94
CA ASP A 284 -13.54 -21.20 13.67
C ASP A 284 -13.65 -22.53 12.90
N SER A 285 -12.71 -23.45 13.11
CA SER A 285 -12.77 -24.86 12.68
C SER A 285 -14.12 -25.53 12.99
N SER A 286 -14.74 -25.16 14.12
CA SER A 286 -16.01 -25.71 14.59
C SER A 286 -17.22 -25.16 13.83
N ILE A 287 -17.17 -23.91 13.35
CA ILE A 287 -18.30 -23.27 12.65
C ILE A 287 -18.39 -23.70 11.18
N MET A 288 -17.28 -24.17 10.60
CA MET A 288 -17.22 -24.64 9.22
C MET A 288 -17.61 -26.12 9.05
N LEU A 289 -17.49 -26.94 10.09
CA LEU A 289 -17.83 -28.37 10.04
C LEU A 289 -19.26 -28.65 9.53
N PRO A 290 -20.33 -27.95 9.98
CA PRO A 290 -21.68 -28.17 9.48
C PRO A 290 -21.84 -27.79 8.00
N VAL A 291 -21.09 -26.78 7.53
CA VAL A 291 -21.13 -26.30 6.14
C VAL A 291 -20.54 -27.35 5.19
N PHE A 292 -19.40 -27.96 5.56
CA PHE A 292 -18.81 -29.06 4.78
C PHE A 292 -19.70 -30.30 4.75
N ILE A 293 -20.38 -30.63 5.85
CA ILE A 293 -21.36 -31.74 5.89
C ILE A 293 -22.53 -31.45 4.95
N ALA A 294 -23.08 -30.23 4.96
CA ALA A 294 -24.17 -29.83 4.09
C ALA A 294 -23.79 -29.92 2.59
N ILE A 295 -22.62 -29.39 2.21
CA ILE A 295 -22.12 -29.45 0.83
C ILE A 295 -21.86 -30.90 0.40
N GLY A 296 -21.21 -31.70 1.26
CA GLY A 296 -20.92 -33.12 1.00
C GLY A 296 -22.17 -33.98 0.82
N ALA A 297 -23.25 -33.70 1.54
CA ALA A 297 -24.54 -34.38 1.38
C ALA A 297 -25.30 -33.94 0.12
N PHE A 298 -25.08 -32.72 -0.37
CA PHE A 298 -25.82 -32.17 -1.51
C PHE A 298 -25.33 -32.67 -2.87
N ILE A 299 -24.01 -32.90 -3.02
CA ILE A 299 -23.41 -33.33 -4.29
C ILE A 299 -23.97 -34.68 -4.82
N PRO A 300 -24.13 -35.74 -3.99
CA PRO A 300 -24.75 -37.00 -4.43
C PRO A 300 -26.23 -36.82 -4.81
N LEU A 301 -26.98 -36.00 -4.07
CA LEU A 301 -28.39 -35.73 -4.37
C LEU A 301 -28.56 -35.01 -5.71
N LEU A 302 -27.70 -34.02 -5.98
CA LEU A 302 -27.68 -33.32 -7.27
C LEU A 302 -27.34 -34.27 -8.42
N PHE A 303 -26.36 -35.16 -8.25
CA PHE A 303 -25.98 -36.14 -9.27
C PHE A 303 -27.09 -37.17 -9.57
N CYS A 304 -27.87 -37.56 -8.55
CA CYS A 304 -29.03 -38.43 -8.73
C CYS A 304 -30.22 -37.71 -9.39
N LEU A 305 -30.43 -36.42 -9.10
CA LEU A 305 -31.50 -35.61 -9.71
C LEU A 305 -31.19 -35.23 -11.17
N CYS A 306 -29.93 -34.98 -11.51
CA CYS A 306 -29.50 -34.65 -12.88
C CYS A 306 -29.35 -35.87 -13.81
N ARG A 307 -29.94 -37.02 -13.46
CA ARG A 307 -29.90 -38.26 -14.26
C ARG A 307 -31.23 -39.01 -14.36
N LEU A 308 -32.33 -38.28 -14.17
CA LEU A 308 -33.72 -38.66 -14.45
C LEU A 308 -34.24 -37.89 -15.68
#